data_AF-A0A7S0R6X0-F1
#
_entry.id   AF-A0A7S0R6X0-F1
#
_cell.length_a   1.000
_cell.length_b   1.000
_cell.length_c   1.000
_cell.angle_alpha   90.00
_cell.angle_beta   90.00
_cell.angle_gamma   90.00
#
_symmetry.space_group_name_H-M   'P 1'
#
loop_
_entity.id
_entity.type
_entity.pdbx_description
1 polymer ?
#
loop_
_entity_poly.entity_id
_entity_poly.type
_entity_poly.pdbx_seq_one_letter_code
_entity_poly.pdbx_strand_id
1 'polypeptide(L)'
;KDKLLFAFTLSCTIYTYKSEMDPAELRFLLTGGVSIAQSPEKTVPWHLQKLWDEMFRLSGLNNTFTGLLDDFKSGPDNWKHIYDSAEPHKEEIPEPWANKLFH
;
A
#
# COMPACT_ATOMS: atom_id res chain seq x y z
N LYS A 1 5.77 -25.19 7.39
CA LYS A 1 5.81 -24.01 6.50
C LYS A 1 4.42 -23.42 6.29
N ASP A 2 3.35 -24.16 6.58
CA ASP A 2 1.95 -23.74 6.34
C ASP A 2 1.31 -22.98 7.49
N LYS A 3 1.94 -22.98 8.68
CA LYS A 3 1.37 -22.36 9.88
C LYS A 3 1.10 -20.86 9.71
N LEU A 4 2.00 -20.14 9.03
CA LEU A 4 1.85 -18.69 8.83
C LEU A 4 0.75 -18.39 7.80
N LEU A 5 0.73 -19.11 6.68
CA LEU A 5 -0.31 -18.95 5.67
C LEU A 5 -1.69 -19.32 6.22
N PHE A 6 -1.77 -20.41 6.98
CA PHE A 6 -3.00 -20.81 7.67
C PHE A 6 -3.45 -19.74 8.68
N ALA A 7 -2.55 -19.24 9.53
CA ALA A 7 -2.87 -18.19 10.50
C ALA A 7 -3.31 -16.88 9.81
N PHE A 8 -2.66 -16.49 8.71
CA PHE A 8 -3.05 -15.33 7.91
C PHE A 8 -4.45 -15.52 7.31
N THR A 9 -4.71 -16.62 6.61
CA THR A 9 -6.02 -16.90 6.00
C THR A 9 -7.13 -16.97 7.04
N LEU A 10 -6.87 -17.61 8.19
CA LEU A 10 -7.82 -17.65 9.31
C LEU A 10 -8.12 -16.25 9.84
N SER A 11 -7.09 -15.42 10.03
CA SER A 11 -7.24 -14.04 10.49
C SER A 11 -8.06 -13.21 9.49
N CYS A 12 -7.70 -13.23 8.21
CA CYS A 12 -8.46 -12.55 7.15
C CYS A 12 -9.94 -12.98 7.14
N THR A 13 -10.21 -14.29 7.30
CA THR A 13 -11.57 -14.83 7.34
C THR A 13 -12.36 -14.28 8.54
N ILE A 14 -11.74 -14.24 9.72
CA ILE A 14 -12.36 -13.68 10.94
C ILE A 14 -12.68 -12.20 10.77
N TYR A 15 -11.72 -11.38 10.32
CA TYR A 15 -11.92 -9.95 10.14
C TYR A 15 -12.94 -9.63 9.02
N THR A 16 -12.97 -10.45 7.96
CA THR A 16 -14.00 -10.35 6.91
C THR A 16 -15.39 -10.65 7.48
N TYR A 17 -15.54 -11.70 8.29
CA TYR A 17 -16.82 -12.02 8.92
C TYR A 17 -17.31 -10.92 9.88
N LYS A 18 -16.38 -10.26 10.56
CA LYS A 18 -16.67 -9.11 11.43
C LYS A 18 -16.96 -7.80 10.67
N SER A 19 -16.82 -7.78 9.34
CA SER A 19 -16.90 -6.56 8.53
C SER A 19 -15.89 -5.47 8.94
N GLU A 20 -14.76 -5.87 9.53
CA GLU A 20 -13.67 -4.99 9.98
C GLU A 20 -12.55 -4.86 8.93
N MET A 21 -12.70 -5.53 7.78
CA MET A 21 -11.72 -5.52 6.69
C MET A 21 -12.42 -5.22 5.38
N ASP A 22 -11.92 -4.23 4.64
CA ASP A 22 -12.44 -3.88 3.33
C ASP A 22 -12.11 -5.00 2.31
N PRO A 23 -13.12 -5.65 1.70
CA PRO A 23 -12.89 -6.69 0.71
C PRO A 23 -12.11 -6.21 -0.52
N ALA A 24 -12.21 -4.92 -0.88
CA ALA A 24 -11.46 -4.33 -1.99
C ALA A 24 -9.97 -4.20 -1.65
N GLU A 25 -9.63 -3.78 -0.42
CA GLU A 25 -8.26 -3.74 0.09
C GLU A 25 -7.64 -5.14 0.17
N LEU A 26 -8.37 -6.10 0.74
CA LEU A 26 -7.90 -7.48 0.83
C LEU A 26 -7.68 -8.09 -0.56
N ARG A 27 -8.60 -7.84 -1.51
CA ARG A 27 -8.45 -8.32 -2.88
C ARG A 27 -7.23 -7.69 -3.55
N PHE A 28 -7.03 -6.39 -3.40
CA PHE A 28 -5.86 -5.68 -3.94
C PHE A 28 -4.55 -6.25 -3.37
N LEU A 29 -4.50 -6.53 -2.07
CA LEU A 29 -3.36 -7.16 -1.41
C LEU A 29 -3.04 -8.56 -1.98
N LEU A 30 -4.08 -9.39 -2.22
CA LEU A 30 -3.91 -10.78 -2.64
C LEU A 30 -3.55 -10.94 -4.12
N THR A 31 -4.14 -10.12 -4.99
CA THR A 31 -3.95 -10.28 -6.45
C THR A 31 -2.96 -9.28 -7.03
N GLY A 32 -2.58 -8.25 -6.28
CA GLY A 32 -2.07 -7.02 -6.88
C GLY A 32 -3.14 -6.35 -7.75
N GLY A 33 -2.88 -5.12 -8.19
CA GLY A 33 -3.79 -4.43 -9.10
C GLY A 33 -3.72 -5.00 -10.51
N VAL A 34 -4.72 -5.81 -10.91
CA VAL A 34 -4.92 -6.21 -12.31
C VAL A 34 -5.68 -5.08 -13.02
N SER A 35 -4.99 -4.07 -13.55
CA SER A 35 -5.65 -3.01 -14.32
C SER A 35 -4.78 -2.40 -15.42
N ILE A 36 -5.46 -1.99 -16.48
CA ILE A 36 -4.97 -1.42 -17.75
C ILE A 36 -4.80 0.11 -17.65
N ALA A 37 -5.14 0.72 -16.50
CA ALA A 37 -5.08 2.17 -16.30
C ALA A 37 -3.63 2.69 -16.38
N GLN A 38 -3.39 3.64 -17.29
CA GLN A 38 -2.13 4.39 -17.34
C GLN A 38 -2.03 5.28 -16.11
N SER A 39 -0.92 5.14 -15.39
CA SER A 39 -0.56 6.05 -14.30
C SER A 39 -0.11 7.41 -14.85
N PRO A 40 -0.20 8.48 -14.05
CA PRO A 40 0.40 9.75 -14.41
C PRO A 40 1.93 9.62 -14.57
N GLU A 41 2.55 10.56 -15.28
CA GLU A 41 3.99 10.57 -15.50
C GLU A 41 4.77 10.46 -14.18
N LYS A 42 5.73 9.54 -14.15
CA LYS A 42 6.57 9.29 -12.97
C LYS A 42 7.57 10.42 -12.81
N THR A 43 7.38 11.23 -11.78
CA THR A 43 8.27 12.33 -11.42
C THR A 43 9.44 11.92 -10.52
N VAL A 44 9.40 10.69 -9.97
CA VAL A 44 10.38 10.18 -9.00
C VAL A 44 11.35 9.21 -9.67
N PRO A 45 12.62 9.58 -9.94
CA PRO A 45 13.52 8.82 -10.81
C PRO A 45 13.95 7.47 -10.22
N TRP A 46 14.19 7.41 -8.90
CA TRP A 46 14.64 6.19 -8.21
C TRP A 46 13.54 5.13 -8.03
N HIS A 47 12.27 5.53 -8.14
CA HIS A 47 11.14 4.62 -7.96
C HIS A 47 10.86 3.81 -9.23
N LEU A 48 10.49 2.55 -9.10
CA LEU A 48 10.15 1.71 -10.25
C LEU A 48 8.79 2.10 -10.84
N GLN A 49 8.69 2.12 -12.17
CA GLN A 49 7.43 2.43 -12.87
C GLN A 49 6.30 1.49 -12.44
N LYS A 50 6.59 0.19 -12.33
CA LYS A 50 5.59 -0.80 -11.89
C LYS A 50 5.02 -0.49 -10.50
N LEU A 51 5.86 -0.08 -9.56
CA LEU A 51 5.42 0.27 -8.21
C LEU A 51 4.64 1.59 -8.20
N TRP A 52 5.00 2.52 -9.06
CA TRP A 52 4.26 3.76 -9.24
C TRP A 52 2.83 3.50 -9.73
N ASP A 53 2.68 2.57 -10.68
CA ASP A 53 1.37 2.18 -11.18
C ASP A 53 0.52 1.52 -10.08
N GLU A 54 1.13 0.69 -9.21
CA GLU A 54 0.45 0.13 -8.04
C GLU A 54 0.04 1.21 -7.03
N MET A 55 0.92 2.18 -6.73
CA MET A 55 0.59 3.29 -5.83
C MET A 55 -0.57 4.14 -6.36
N PHE A 56 -0.59 4.43 -7.66
CA PHE A 56 -1.70 5.14 -8.28
C PHE A 56 -3.01 4.36 -8.14
N ARG A 57 -2.99 3.05 -8.40
CA ARG A 57 -4.17 2.18 -8.20
C ARG A 57 -4.64 2.17 -6.75
N LEU A 58 -3.70 2.02 -5.82
CA LEU A 58 -4.01 2.01 -4.39
C LEU A 58 -4.68 3.34 -3.99
N SER A 59 -4.18 4.46 -4.49
CA SER A 59 -4.75 5.78 -4.21
C SER A 59 -6.19 5.98 -4.70
N GLY A 60 -6.60 5.20 -5.70
CA GLY A 60 -7.97 5.20 -6.25
C GLY A 60 -8.86 4.06 -5.73
N LEU A 61 -8.37 3.21 -4.83
CA LEU A 61 -9.13 2.05 -4.33
C LEU A 61 -10.25 2.48 -3.38
N ASN A 62 -9.92 3.34 -2.42
CA ASN A 62 -10.86 3.89 -1.44
C ASN A 62 -10.36 5.23 -0.87
N ASN A 63 -11.16 5.81 0.02
CA ASN A 63 -10.85 7.09 0.67
C ASN A 63 -9.64 7.01 1.62
N THR A 64 -9.28 5.82 2.10
CA THR A 64 -8.15 5.60 3.01
C THR A 64 -6.83 5.95 2.34
N PHE A 65 -6.64 5.54 1.08
CA PHE A 65 -5.39 5.77 0.34
C PHE A 65 -5.42 6.98 -0.58
N THR A 66 -6.54 7.72 -0.61
CA THR A 66 -6.64 8.97 -1.39
C THR A 66 -5.54 9.96 -0.96
N GLY A 67 -4.82 10.51 -1.94
CA GLY A 67 -3.70 11.44 -1.74
C GLY A 67 -2.32 10.77 -1.66
N LEU A 68 -2.22 9.43 -1.59
CA LEU A 68 -0.94 8.73 -1.43
C LEU A 68 0.08 9.08 -2.50
N LEU A 69 -0.36 9.11 -3.76
CA LEU A 69 0.53 9.40 -4.88
C LEU A 69 0.98 10.87 -4.87
N ASP A 70 0.13 11.79 -4.46
CA ASP A 70 0.45 13.22 -4.43
C ASP A 70 1.39 13.55 -3.27
N ASP A 71 1.20 12.93 -2.11
CA ASP A 71 2.12 13.03 -0.98
C ASP A 71 3.50 12.47 -1.35
N PHE A 72 3.53 11.30 -1.99
CA PHE A 72 4.77 10.70 -2.48
C PHE A 72 5.49 11.57 -3.52
N LYS A 73 4.75 12.24 -4.41
CA LYS A 73 5.29 13.22 -5.37
C LYS A 73 5.86 14.46 -4.67
N SER A 74 5.21 14.92 -3.60
CA SER A 74 5.57 16.16 -2.91
C SER A 74 6.87 16.02 -2.11
N GLY A 75 7.15 14.84 -1.57
CA GLY A 75 8.31 14.57 -0.74
C GLY A 75 8.90 13.18 -0.97
N PRO A 76 9.40 12.85 -2.17
CA PRO A 76 9.92 11.53 -2.46
C PRO A 76 11.08 11.14 -1.55
N ASP A 77 11.93 12.09 -1.15
CA ASP A 77 13.05 11.82 -0.25
C ASP A 77 12.59 11.33 1.14
N ASN A 78 11.39 11.72 1.59
CA ASN A 78 10.80 11.22 2.83
C ASN A 78 10.35 9.76 2.74
N TRP A 79 10.25 9.19 1.54
CA TRP A 79 9.89 7.78 1.35
C TRP A 79 11.09 6.93 0.96
N LYS A 80 12.18 7.57 0.55
CA LYS A 80 13.37 6.90 0.05
C LYS A 80 14.06 6.08 1.13
N HIS A 81 14.08 6.53 2.39
CA HIS A 81 14.68 5.74 3.48
C HIS A 81 13.95 4.41 3.69
N ILE A 82 12.62 4.39 3.55
CA ILE A 82 11.82 3.16 3.62
C ILE A 82 12.13 2.26 2.43
N TYR A 83 12.19 2.83 1.23
CA TYR A 83 12.46 2.08 0.00
C TYR A 83 13.85 1.44 -0.01
N ASP A 84 14.87 2.16 0.48
CA ASP A 84 16.27 1.71 0.51
C ASP A 84 16.59 0.86 1.77
N SER A 85 15.69 0.75 2.76
CA SER A 85 15.91 0.00 3.99
C SER A 85 15.94 -1.51 3.77
N ALA A 86 16.80 -2.20 4.52
CA ALA A 86 16.83 -3.66 4.57
C ALA A 86 15.65 -4.23 5.39
N GLU A 87 15.06 -3.42 6.27
CA GLU A 87 13.94 -3.80 7.14
C GLU A 87 12.81 -2.77 7.05
N PRO A 88 12.19 -2.57 5.86
CA PRO A 88 11.21 -1.50 5.62
C PRO A 88 9.98 -1.57 6.53
N HIS A 89 9.67 -2.75 7.07
CA HIS A 89 8.57 -2.98 8.01
C HIS A 89 8.84 -2.42 9.43
N LYS A 90 10.06 -1.96 9.72
CA LYS A 90 10.45 -1.31 10.99
C LYS A 90 10.65 0.19 10.85
N GLU A 91 10.72 0.71 9.63
CA GLU A 91 10.91 2.13 9.37
C GLU A 91 9.62 2.90 9.70
N GLU A 92 9.78 4.14 10.15
CA GLU A 92 8.65 5.02 10.40
C GLU A 92 8.02 5.46 9.09
N ILE A 93 6.70 5.25 8.97
CA ILE A 93 5.92 5.73 7.84
C ILE A 93 5.83 7.26 7.94
N PRO A 94 6.03 8.03 6.85
CA PRO A 94 6.03 9.48 6.93
C PRO A 94 4.64 10.01 7.26
N GLU A 95 4.59 11.14 7.97
CA GLU A 95 3.34 11.88 8.15
C GLU A 95 2.77 12.34 6.79
N PRO A 96 1.44 12.35 6.58
CA PRO A 96 0.37 12.06 7.55
C PRO A 96 -0.03 10.57 7.65
N TRP A 97 0.69 9.67 6.97
CA TRP A 97 0.25 8.28 6.74
C TRP A 97 0.35 7.41 7.98
N ALA A 98 1.33 7.64 8.85
CA ALA A 98 1.41 6.96 10.14
C ALA A 98 0.11 7.16 10.94
N ASN A 99 -0.35 8.39 11.10
CA ASN A 99 -1.61 8.66 11.81
C ASN A 99 -2.82 8.14 11.04
N LYS A 100 -2.89 8.36 9.71
CA LYS A 100 -4.05 7.98 8.89
C LYS A 100 -4.32 6.47 8.88
N LEU A 101 -3.28 5.63 8.95
CA LEU A 101 -3.38 4.18 8.82
C LEU A 101 -3.42 3.42 10.16
N PHE A 102 -2.94 4.01 11.25
CA PHE A 102 -2.83 3.35 12.56
C PHE A 102 -3.80 3.91 13.62
N HIS A 103 -5.00 4.33 13.19
CA HIS A 103 -6.08 4.78 14.07
C HIS A 103 -6.82 3.64 14.79
#